data_AF-A0A9P6VUB9-F1
#
_entry.id   AF-A0A9P6VUB9-F1
#
_cell.length_a   1.000
_cell.length_b   1.000
_cell.length_c   1.000
_cell.angle_alpha   90.00
_cell.angle_beta   90.00
_cell.angle_gamma   90.00
#
_symmetry.space_group_name_H-M   'P 1'
#
loop_
_entity.id
_entity.type
_entity.pdbx_description
1 polymer ?
#
loop_
_entity_poly.entity_id
_entity_poly.type
_entity_poly.pdbx_seq_one_letter_code
_entity_poly.pdbx_strand_id
1 'polypeptide(L)'
;MDILDKVLTIKENSGLPVSLQDDDKNVYDTFINNNNSFTKSHPILNSGPKLLKDLHALEQKEQRVNNSIENVIPQLQVYLENFNTQLTEFTTELRFIRHKSSELKNLLENNSKKLSKISPLVNDLIIPPSVIKSIIHDKITLQWQDNILFIQDKEEIYAKYKKKQNEPNANTANDLALPKDFDNLCELLNILKAIILERSKKFIISRIKILRSGRRIPSQRVQQQLLQVKQIYTFIVKNNHSLALEIRQAYSYTMKWYYREYFGRYIRSLTILQFKNIDTQYSLGNVLFNSSNANGGGSYASSLFSNYLGSTFATTVTNDMINEYFQILKRLTILTQEDNTVMVSQIAEHNNNENFIEIGFKNLNLGILDNFTVEFDFMRKFFQISDNVAEIHGLVEQIFQPTFEKALQYTENILINQYVYDIFGVLISIRVANQLIIESRKRAVETIENYIEDQLILLWPKFQQLIDYQAESLNSIDVTQIVLNKETLYSSPIDLTVSFSYFLKSLLILTTSAVPENTNYSDESLSVIETDEPPVSDTMAGQTKDDTSEPLYNSIIRIRNVFETIMTKFSKTLKSSEKFLSVNYMHLYNMLEQQNLSLLEANEVSTISTDNAILRDTVFHYKTLVEAFNKT
;
A
#
# COMPACT_ATOMS: atom_id res chain seq x y z
N MET A 1 -57.99 12.48 -105.76
CA MET A 1 -59.31 12.88 -105.26
C MET A 1 -59.14 14.18 -104.49
N ASP A 2 -59.23 15.37 -105.06
CA ASP A 2 -59.67 15.78 -106.38
C ASP A 2 -59.42 17.30 -106.41
N ILE A 3 -59.09 17.87 -107.58
CA ILE A 3 -59.19 19.31 -107.84
C ILE A 3 -58.04 20.22 -107.33
N LEU A 4 -56.80 19.93 -107.71
CA LEU A 4 -55.98 21.01 -108.30
C LEU A 4 -55.87 20.89 -109.83
N ASP A 5 -56.39 19.80 -110.38
CA ASP A 5 -56.49 19.52 -111.81
C ASP A 5 -57.76 20.12 -112.46
N LYS A 6 -58.44 21.13 -111.86
CA LYS A 6 -59.73 21.55 -112.43
C LYS A 6 -60.34 22.93 -112.22
N VAL A 7 -59.71 23.93 -111.58
CA VAL A 7 -60.37 25.27 -111.51
C VAL A 7 -59.41 26.48 -111.52
N LEU A 8 -58.44 26.50 -112.44
CA LEU A 8 -58.09 27.76 -113.12
C LEU A 8 -58.93 27.95 -114.40
N THR A 9 -59.98 27.15 -114.58
CA THR A 9 -61.08 27.45 -115.50
C THR A 9 -62.13 28.30 -114.80
N ILE A 10 -62.10 29.60 -115.07
CA ILE A 10 -63.30 30.42 -115.10
C ILE A 10 -63.55 30.78 -116.57
N LYS A 11 -64.68 30.30 -117.06
CA LYS A 11 -65.36 30.71 -118.29
C LYS A 11 -66.26 31.91 -118.00
N GLU A 12 -66.15 32.90 -118.88
CA GLU A 12 -67.17 33.71 -119.56
C GLU A 12 -68.55 33.94 -118.92
N ASN A 13 -68.94 35.21 -118.82
CA ASN A 13 -69.91 35.91 -119.69
C ASN A 13 -69.97 37.40 -119.26
N SER A 14 -70.31 38.43 -120.06
CA SER A 14 -70.88 38.55 -121.41
C SER A 14 -70.88 40.03 -121.81
N GLY A 15 -70.95 40.34 -123.12
CA GLY A 15 -71.33 41.68 -123.63
C GLY A 15 -70.84 42.07 -125.04
N LEU A 16 -71.57 41.63 -126.07
CA LEU A 16 -71.52 41.96 -127.52
C LEU A 16 -71.71 43.47 -127.86
N PRO A 17 -71.75 43.93 -129.16
CA PRO A 17 -71.08 43.52 -130.44
C PRO A 17 -70.44 44.75 -131.17
N VAL A 18 -69.73 44.71 -132.33
CA VAL A 18 -70.17 44.43 -133.73
C VAL A 18 -68.92 44.45 -134.68
N SER A 19 -68.74 43.35 -135.43
CA SER A 19 -68.35 43.17 -136.87
C SER A 19 -67.05 43.81 -137.45
N LEU A 20 -66.25 43.23 -138.37
CA LEU A 20 -66.18 41.99 -139.18
C LEU A 20 -64.74 41.87 -139.77
N GLN A 21 -64.23 40.63 -139.88
CA GLN A 21 -63.29 40.08 -140.92
C GLN A 21 -61.88 40.71 -141.08
N ASP A 22 -60.78 40.03 -141.44
CA ASP A 22 -60.37 38.64 -141.68
C ASP A 22 -58.81 38.67 -141.77
N ASP A 23 -58.18 37.51 -141.59
CA ASP A 23 -56.89 37.04 -142.15
C ASP A 23 -55.49 37.51 -141.65
N ASP A 24 -54.75 36.47 -141.24
CA ASP A 24 -53.29 36.22 -141.15
C ASP A 24 -52.31 37.10 -141.97
N LYS A 25 -51.25 37.61 -141.30
CA LYS A 25 -49.80 37.32 -141.58
C LYS A 25 -48.82 38.13 -140.69
N ASN A 26 -47.75 37.43 -140.29
CA ASN A 26 -46.47 37.80 -139.64
C ASN A 26 -46.03 39.29 -139.58
N VAL A 27 -45.80 39.82 -138.37
CA VAL A 27 -45.32 41.20 -138.05
C VAL A 27 -43.87 41.22 -137.48
N TYR A 28 -43.19 40.07 -137.41
CA TYR A 28 -41.84 39.99 -136.83
C TYR A 28 -40.81 40.88 -137.57
N ASP A 29 -41.00 41.06 -138.89
CA ASP A 29 -40.17 41.97 -139.71
C ASP A 29 -40.48 43.46 -139.48
N THR A 30 -41.71 43.78 -139.04
CA THR A 30 -42.12 45.15 -138.69
C THR A 30 -41.48 45.60 -137.37
N PHE A 31 -41.14 44.67 -136.48
CA PHE A 31 -40.48 44.98 -135.21
C PHE A 31 -38.99 45.33 -135.38
N ILE A 32 -38.29 44.67 -136.31
CA ILE A 32 -36.87 44.94 -136.60
C ILE A 32 -36.70 46.34 -137.23
N ASN A 33 -37.62 46.73 -138.13
CA ASN A 33 -37.50 48.01 -138.84
C ASN A 33 -37.97 49.23 -138.03
N ASN A 34 -38.93 49.09 -137.11
CA ASN A 34 -39.39 50.20 -136.27
C ASN A 34 -38.35 50.66 -135.23
N ASN A 35 -37.42 49.80 -134.82
CA ASN A 35 -36.35 50.18 -133.90
C ASN A 35 -35.28 51.09 -134.54
N ASN A 36 -35.20 51.13 -135.88
CA ASN A 36 -34.28 52.03 -136.60
C ASN A 36 -34.84 53.45 -136.81
N SER A 37 -36.13 53.71 -136.54
CA SER A 37 -36.73 55.05 -136.57
C SER A 37 -36.71 55.77 -135.22
N PHE A 38 -36.49 55.06 -134.10
CA PHE A 38 -36.43 55.66 -132.76
C PHE A 38 -35.06 56.27 -132.43
N THR A 39 -34.01 55.89 -133.18
CA THR A 39 -32.63 56.34 -133.00
C THR A 39 -32.32 57.70 -133.65
N LYS A 40 -33.31 58.36 -134.29
CA LYS A 40 -33.13 59.67 -134.96
C LYS A 40 -33.71 60.89 -134.24
N SER A 41 -34.39 60.73 -133.09
CA SER A 41 -35.18 61.84 -132.51
C SER A 41 -34.79 62.39 -131.12
N HIS A 42 -33.88 61.77 -130.33
CA HIS A 42 -33.59 62.29 -128.97
C HIS A 42 -32.09 62.29 -128.57
N PRO A 43 -31.43 63.48 -128.52
CA PRO A 43 -29.99 63.65 -128.27
C PRO A 43 -29.68 64.06 -126.81
N ILE A 44 -30.16 63.32 -125.80
CA ILE A 44 -29.84 63.61 -124.37
C ILE A 44 -29.15 62.42 -123.67
N LEU A 45 -29.03 61.26 -124.31
CA LEU A 45 -28.36 60.07 -123.76
C LEU A 45 -26.84 60.07 -124.02
N ASN A 46 -26.13 61.13 -123.65
CA ASN A 46 -24.66 61.20 -123.74
C ASN A 46 -23.95 61.18 -122.37
N SER A 47 -24.44 60.38 -121.42
CA SER A 47 -23.73 60.14 -120.15
C SER A 47 -23.78 58.68 -119.68
N GLY A 48 -23.62 57.75 -120.63
CA GLY A 48 -23.42 56.32 -120.38
C GLY A 48 -22.45 55.96 -119.23
N PRO A 49 -21.38 56.73 -118.91
CA PRO A 49 -20.47 56.35 -117.83
C PRO A 49 -20.97 56.67 -116.41
N LYS A 50 -21.90 57.62 -116.23
CA LYS A 50 -22.33 58.10 -114.90
C LYS A 50 -23.48 57.26 -114.35
N LEU A 51 -24.46 56.96 -115.19
CA LEU A 51 -25.60 56.09 -114.85
C LEU A 51 -25.16 54.64 -114.59
N LEU A 52 -24.18 54.14 -115.34
CA LEU A 52 -23.64 52.80 -115.13
C LEU A 52 -22.85 52.71 -113.82
N LYS A 53 -22.15 53.79 -113.41
CA LYS A 53 -21.44 53.85 -112.13
C LYS A 53 -22.40 53.93 -110.93
N ASP A 54 -23.50 54.68 -111.05
CA ASP A 54 -24.53 54.78 -110.02
C ASP A 54 -25.36 53.49 -109.92
N LEU A 55 -25.66 52.82 -111.05
CA LEU A 55 -26.32 51.51 -111.07
C LEU A 55 -25.42 50.45 -110.44
N HIS A 56 -24.13 50.39 -110.81
CA HIS A 56 -23.18 49.43 -110.23
C HIS A 56 -22.90 49.71 -108.73
N ALA A 57 -23.04 50.96 -108.27
CA ALA A 57 -22.96 51.31 -106.85
C ALA A 57 -24.24 50.94 -106.06
N LEU A 58 -25.41 51.06 -106.69
CA LEU A 58 -26.70 50.61 -106.14
C LEU A 58 -26.76 49.08 -106.08
N GLU A 59 -26.32 48.38 -107.12
CA GLU A 59 -26.28 46.93 -107.19
C GLU A 59 -25.28 46.35 -106.18
N GLN A 60 -24.13 47.00 -105.95
CA GLN A 60 -23.22 46.64 -104.87
C GLN A 60 -23.80 46.89 -103.47
N LYS A 61 -24.62 47.94 -103.29
CA LYS A 61 -25.30 48.19 -102.02
C LYS A 61 -26.42 47.17 -101.79
N GLU A 62 -27.19 46.85 -102.82
CA GLU A 62 -28.23 45.82 -102.76
C GLU A 62 -27.62 44.44 -102.47
N GLN A 63 -26.53 44.07 -103.15
CA GLN A 63 -25.79 42.85 -102.85
C GLN A 63 -25.22 42.84 -101.43
N ARG A 64 -24.73 43.97 -100.89
CA ARG A 64 -24.26 44.03 -99.49
C ARG A 64 -25.40 43.94 -98.47
N VAL A 65 -26.54 44.54 -98.77
CA VAL A 65 -27.73 44.49 -97.90
C VAL A 65 -28.34 43.09 -97.93
N ASN A 66 -28.53 42.50 -99.10
CA ASN A 66 -29.02 41.13 -99.23
C ASN A 66 -28.05 40.13 -98.58
N ASN A 67 -26.74 40.29 -98.76
CA ASN A 67 -25.75 39.44 -98.11
C ASN A 67 -25.74 39.61 -96.58
N SER A 68 -26.00 40.81 -96.06
CA SER A 68 -26.14 41.05 -94.62
C SER A 68 -27.44 40.47 -94.05
N ILE A 69 -28.55 40.54 -94.79
CA ILE A 69 -29.86 40.00 -94.40
C ILE A 69 -29.89 38.48 -94.51
N GLU A 70 -29.27 37.89 -95.54
CA GLU A 70 -29.28 36.44 -95.75
C GLU A 70 -28.23 35.72 -94.92
N ASN A 71 -27.05 36.31 -94.69
CA ASN A 71 -25.97 35.61 -93.99
C ASN A 71 -25.76 36.08 -92.55
N VAL A 72 -25.83 37.38 -92.25
CA VAL A 72 -25.44 37.87 -90.92
C VAL A 72 -26.59 37.81 -89.91
N ILE A 73 -27.80 38.25 -90.31
CA ILE A 73 -28.95 38.31 -89.40
C ILE A 73 -29.40 36.90 -88.95
N PRO A 74 -29.52 35.88 -89.84
CA PRO A 74 -29.93 34.55 -89.43
C PRO A 74 -28.86 33.88 -88.55
N GLN A 75 -27.58 34.13 -88.83
CA GLN A 75 -26.49 33.65 -87.98
C GLN A 75 -26.51 34.30 -86.59
N LEU A 76 -26.81 35.59 -86.49
CA LEU A 76 -26.94 36.28 -85.21
C LEU A 76 -28.17 35.82 -84.43
N GLN A 77 -29.28 35.56 -85.13
CA GLN A 77 -30.50 35.04 -84.53
C GLN A 77 -30.28 33.62 -83.99
N VAL A 78 -29.67 32.74 -84.79
CA VAL A 78 -29.30 31.39 -84.35
C VAL A 78 -28.30 31.44 -83.18
N TYR A 79 -27.35 32.38 -83.18
CA TYR A 79 -26.43 32.58 -82.07
C TYR A 79 -27.15 33.05 -80.79
N LEU A 80 -28.09 33.99 -80.89
CA LEU A 80 -28.87 34.47 -79.75
C LEU A 80 -29.84 33.42 -79.22
N GLU A 81 -30.47 32.65 -80.10
CA GLU A 81 -31.32 31.52 -79.71
C GLU A 81 -30.50 30.42 -79.03
N ASN A 82 -29.31 30.09 -79.56
CA ASN A 82 -28.37 29.17 -78.93
C ASN A 82 -27.85 29.69 -77.59
N PHE A 83 -27.53 30.99 -77.49
CA PHE A 83 -27.08 31.58 -76.24
C PHE A 83 -28.20 31.59 -75.19
N ASN A 84 -29.43 31.87 -75.58
CA ASN A 84 -30.58 31.84 -74.67
C ASN A 84 -30.93 30.42 -74.25
N THR A 85 -30.85 29.43 -75.16
CA THR A 85 -31.00 28.02 -74.80
C THR A 85 -29.89 27.56 -73.86
N GLN A 86 -28.62 27.92 -74.12
CA GLN A 86 -27.52 27.64 -73.18
C GLN A 86 -27.72 28.32 -71.82
N LEU A 87 -28.21 29.56 -71.78
CA LEU A 87 -28.43 30.27 -70.53
C LEU A 87 -29.61 29.69 -69.73
N THR A 88 -30.66 29.24 -70.41
CA THR A 88 -31.76 28.51 -69.76
C THR A 88 -31.32 27.13 -69.28
N GLU A 89 -30.49 26.41 -70.04
CA GLU A 89 -29.86 25.15 -69.63
C GLU A 89 -28.95 25.34 -68.41
N PHE A 90 -28.05 26.32 -68.42
CA PHE A 90 -27.22 26.62 -67.25
C PHE A 90 -28.05 27.09 -66.05
N THR A 91 -29.14 27.83 -66.26
CA THR A 91 -30.03 28.26 -65.18
C THR A 91 -30.81 27.08 -64.59
N THR A 92 -31.24 26.12 -65.42
CA THR A 92 -31.90 24.90 -64.95
C THR A 92 -30.92 24.00 -64.23
N GLU A 93 -29.69 23.86 -64.73
CA GLU A 93 -28.61 23.13 -64.08
C GLU A 93 -28.22 23.77 -62.74
N LEU A 94 -28.07 25.09 -62.66
CA LEU A 94 -27.79 25.80 -61.42
C LEU A 94 -28.95 25.65 -60.41
N ARG A 95 -30.20 25.69 -60.88
CA ARG A 95 -31.38 25.43 -60.04
C ARG A 95 -31.38 23.99 -59.54
N PHE A 96 -31.02 23.03 -60.38
CA PHE A 96 -30.87 21.62 -60.01
C PHE A 96 -29.78 21.43 -58.96
N ILE A 97 -28.59 22.01 -59.16
CA ILE A 97 -27.49 21.98 -58.19
C ILE A 97 -27.91 22.62 -56.88
N ARG A 98 -28.60 23.77 -56.91
CA ARG A 98 -29.08 24.45 -55.70
C ARG A 98 -30.12 23.62 -54.97
N HIS A 99 -31.02 22.97 -55.70
CA HIS A 99 -32.00 22.06 -55.11
C HIS A 99 -31.33 20.84 -54.45
N LYS A 100 -30.41 20.18 -55.18
CA LYS A 100 -29.65 19.03 -54.68
C LYS A 100 -28.75 19.37 -53.50
N SER A 101 -28.16 20.57 -53.47
CA SER A 101 -27.39 21.07 -52.33
C SER A 101 -28.28 21.31 -51.10
N SER A 102 -29.48 21.87 -51.29
CA SER A 102 -30.46 22.03 -50.20
C SER A 102 -30.95 20.67 -49.68
N GLU A 103 -31.18 19.71 -50.56
CA GLU A 103 -31.56 18.35 -50.19
C GLU A 103 -30.46 17.66 -49.40
N LEU A 104 -29.21 17.72 -49.87
CA LEU A 104 -28.05 17.19 -49.16
C LEU A 104 -27.85 17.87 -47.81
N LYS A 105 -28.09 19.18 -47.71
CA LYS A 105 -28.05 19.91 -46.43
C LYS A 105 -29.12 19.40 -45.47
N ASN A 106 -30.34 19.21 -45.94
CA ASN A 106 -31.43 18.65 -45.13
C ASN A 106 -31.13 17.20 -44.70
N LEU A 107 -30.57 16.39 -45.60
CA LEU A 107 -30.15 15.02 -45.29
C LEU A 107 -29.00 15.00 -44.27
N LEU A 108 -28.02 15.89 -44.40
CA LEU A 108 -26.93 16.03 -43.46
C LEU A 108 -27.44 16.44 -42.07
N GLU A 109 -28.36 17.40 -42.01
CA GLU A 109 -28.95 17.86 -40.75
C GLU A 109 -29.80 16.76 -40.10
N ASN A 110 -30.58 16.03 -40.88
CA ASN A 110 -31.36 14.89 -40.40
C ASN A 110 -30.47 13.73 -39.93
N ASN A 111 -29.41 13.41 -40.68
CA ASN A 111 -28.45 12.39 -40.28
C ASN A 111 -27.68 12.82 -39.05
N SER A 112 -27.25 14.08 -38.95
CA SER A 112 -26.58 14.62 -37.76
C SER A 112 -27.47 14.53 -36.52
N LYS A 113 -28.75 14.90 -36.61
CA LYS A 113 -29.72 14.76 -35.50
C LYS A 113 -29.92 13.30 -35.08
N LYS A 114 -29.96 12.36 -36.03
CA LYS A 114 -30.04 10.91 -35.73
C LYS A 114 -28.73 10.40 -35.12
N LEU A 115 -27.58 10.79 -35.66
CA LEU A 115 -26.26 10.39 -35.17
C LEU A 115 -26.01 10.94 -33.76
N SER A 116 -26.45 12.15 -33.48
CA SER A 116 -26.39 12.78 -32.15
C SER A 116 -27.09 11.94 -31.07
N LYS A 117 -28.18 11.25 -31.41
CA LYS A 117 -28.90 10.37 -30.47
C LYS A 117 -28.27 8.98 -30.36
N ILE A 118 -27.72 8.45 -31.46
CA ILE A 118 -27.18 7.09 -31.54
C ILE A 118 -25.74 7.02 -31.02
N SER A 119 -24.91 8.03 -31.31
CA SER A 119 -23.50 8.07 -30.92
C SER A 119 -23.27 7.88 -29.41
N PRO A 120 -23.99 8.54 -28.49
CA PRO A 120 -23.82 8.29 -27.06
C PRO A 120 -24.23 6.86 -26.68
N LEU A 121 -25.34 6.35 -27.23
CA LEU A 121 -25.82 4.98 -26.97
C LEU A 121 -24.80 3.92 -27.41
N VAL A 122 -24.17 4.11 -28.57
CA VAL A 122 -23.15 3.20 -29.09
C VAL A 122 -21.88 3.25 -28.22
N ASN A 123 -21.41 4.44 -27.85
CA ASN A 123 -20.23 4.59 -26.99
C ASN A 123 -20.46 3.98 -25.59
N ASP A 124 -21.67 4.12 -25.06
CA ASP A 124 -22.05 3.60 -23.75
C ASP A 124 -22.15 2.07 -23.74
N LEU A 125 -22.68 1.46 -24.80
CA LEU A 125 -22.89 0.01 -24.88
C LEU A 125 -21.72 -0.77 -25.47
N ILE A 126 -20.83 -0.15 -26.25
CA ILE A 126 -19.75 -0.88 -26.91
C ILE A 126 -18.65 -1.28 -25.93
N ILE A 127 -18.25 -2.55 -26.00
CA ILE A 127 -17.06 -3.09 -25.32
C ILE A 127 -16.00 -3.29 -26.39
N PRO A 128 -14.88 -2.53 -26.36
CA PRO A 128 -13.83 -2.66 -27.36
C PRO A 128 -13.25 -4.10 -27.41
N PRO A 129 -13.06 -4.70 -28.59
CA PRO A 129 -12.47 -6.04 -28.71
C PRO A 129 -11.05 -6.14 -28.16
N SER A 130 -10.32 -5.02 -28.10
CA SER A 130 -9.01 -4.93 -27.46
C SER A 130 -9.08 -5.26 -25.97
N VAL A 131 -10.10 -4.75 -25.27
CA VAL A 131 -10.32 -5.03 -23.83
C VAL A 131 -10.66 -6.51 -23.63
N ILE A 132 -11.49 -7.10 -24.49
CA ILE A 132 -11.82 -8.53 -24.45
C ILE A 132 -10.55 -9.38 -24.62
N LYS A 133 -9.72 -9.07 -25.61
CA LYS A 133 -8.44 -9.77 -25.81
C LYS A 133 -7.50 -9.61 -24.62
N SER A 134 -7.46 -8.41 -24.04
CA SER A 134 -6.65 -8.14 -22.85
C SER A 134 -7.10 -8.97 -21.64
N ILE A 135 -8.41 -9.07 -21.42
CA ILE A 135 -8.97 -9.90 -20.35
C ILE A 135 -8.61 -11.38 -20.53
N ILE A 136 -8.65 -11.89 -21.76
CA ILE A 136 -8.43 -13.31 -22.05
C ILE A 136 -6.93 -13.66 -22.06
N HIS A 137 -6.05 -12.82 -22.61
CA HIS A 137 -4.67 -13.21 -22.90
C HIS A 137 -3.62 -12.48 -22.06
N ASP A 138 -3.88 -11.26 -21.59
CA ASP A 138 -2.82 -10.45 -20.99
C ASP A 138 -2.45 -10.90 -19.57
N LYS A 139 -1.22 -10.59 -19.18
CA LYS A 139 -0.69 -10.84 -17.83
C LYS A 139 -1.31 -9.86 -16.84
N ILE A 140 -1.68 -10.38 -15.68
CA ILE A 140 -2.22 -9.61 -14.57
C ILE A 140 -1.13 -8.66 -14.04
N THR A 141 -1.25 -7.40 -14.41
CA THR A 141 -0.36 -6.27 -14.11
C THR A 141 -1.23 -5.11 -13.62
N LEU A 142 -0.64 -3.99 -13.16
CA LEU A 142 -1.40 -2.79 -12.77
C LEU A 142 -2.35 -2.32 -13.87
N GLN A 143 -1.90 -2.29 -15.14
CA GLN A 143 -2.73 -1.97 -16.31
C GLN A 143 -3.91 -2.93 -16.52
N TRP A 144 -3.80 -4.17 -16.02
CA TRP A 144 -4.89 -5.13 -16.14
C TRP A 144 -6.03 -4.85 -15.15
N GLN A 145 -5.76 -4.13 -14.06
CA GLN A 145 -6.82 -3.68 -13.14
C GLN A 145 -7.76 -2.67 -13.79
N ASP A 146 -7.26 -1.86 -14.72
CA ASP A 146 -8.08 -0.91 -15.47
C ASP A 146 -9.18 -1.63 -16.26
N ASN A 147 -8.94 -2.87 -16.71
CA ASN A 147 -9.97 -3.70 -17.34
C ASN A 147 -11.10 -4.08 -16.37
N ILE A 148 -10.79 -4.25 -15.08
CA ILE A 148 -11.80 -4.53 -14.03
C ILE A 148 -12.65 -3.29 -13.78
N LEU A 149 -12.01 -2.13 -13.65
CA LEU A 149 -12.71 -0.85 -13.49
C LEU A 149 -13.63 -0.59 -14.69
N PHE A 150 -13.12 -0.77 -15.90
CA PHE A 150 -13.90 -0.64 -17.12
C PHE A 150 -15.15 -1.54 -17.13
N ILE A 151 -15.03 -2.79 -16.68
CA ILE A 151 -16.18 -3.70 -16.60
C ILE A 151 -17.17 -3.30 -15.50
N GLN A 152 -16.68 -2.77 -14.38
CA GLN A 152 -17.56 -2.25 -13.33
C GLN A 152 -18.33 -1.01 -13.83
N ASP A 153 -17.66 -0.09 -14.52
CA ASP A 153 -18.29 1.10 -15.12
C ASP A 153 -19.34 0.69 -16.14
N LYS A 154 -19.02 -0.30 -17.00
CA LYS A 154 -20.00 -0.86 -17.93
C LYS A 154 -21.17 -1.48 -17.18
N GLU A 155 -20.97 -2.28 -16.15
CA GLU A 155 -22.08 -2.83 -15.35
C GLU A 155 -23.05 -1.76 -14.85
N GLU A 156 -22.54 -0.65 -14.31
CA GLU A 156 -23.38 0.46 -13.85
C GLU A 156 -24.17 1.10 -15.01
N ILE A 157 -23.55 1.23 -16.18
CA ILE A 157 -24.19 1.73 -17.40
C ILE A 157 -25.32 0.78 -17.83
N TYR A 158 -25.05 -0.52 -17.94
CA TYR A 158 -26.06 -1.52 -18.32
C TYR A 158 -27.22 -1.57 -17.31
N ALA A 159 -26.94 -1.41 -16.02
CA ALA A 159 -27.96 -1.32 -14.98
C ALA A 159 -28.85 -0.08 -15.12
N LYS A 160 -28.29 1.08 -15.49
CA LYS A 160 -29.08 2.30 -15.79
C LYS A 160 -30.04 2.08 -16.96
N TYR A 161 -29.60 1.39 -18.01
CA TYR A 161 -30.46 1.07 -19.16
C TYR A 161 -31.55 0.04 -18.83
N LYS A 162 -31.25 -0.97 -18.01
CA LYS A 162 -32.26 -1.92 -17.50
C LYS A 162 -33.31 -1.25 -16.62
N LYS A 163 -32.93 -0.28 -15.78
CA LYS A 163 -33.88 0.45 -14.93
C LYS A 163 -34.84 1.32 -15.74
N LYS A 164 -34.36 1.99 -16.80
CA LYS A 164 -35.20 2.77 -17.73
C LYS A 164 -36.24 1.93 -18.47
N GLN A 165 -36.05 0.60 -18.56
CA GLN A 165 -37.01 -0.33 -19.16
C GLN A 165 -38.21 -0.63 -18.25
N ASN A 166 -38.04 -0.56 -16.92
CA ASN A 166 -39.02 -1.03 -15.93
C ASN A 166 -39.90 0.09 -15.33
N GLU A 167 -39.76 1.35 -15.74
CA GLU A 167 -40.66 2.41 -15.28
C GLU A 167 -42.03 2.35 -16.01
N PRO A 168 -43.16 2.29 -15.28
CA PRO A 168 -44.48 1.95 -15.84
C PRO A 168 -45.22 3.10 -16.57
N ASN A 169 -44.53 4.16 -17.01
CA ASN A 169 -45.14 5.32 -17.69
C ASN A 169 -44.63 5.53 -19.13
N ALA A 170 -44.40 4.44 -19.88
CA ALA A 170 -44.04 4.50 -21.29
C ALA A 170 -45.27 4.56 -22.23
N ASN A 171 -46.13 5.57 -22.06
CA ASN A 171 -47.10 5.99 -23.09
C ASN A 171 -46.56 7.17 -23.91
N THR A 172 -45.31 7.09 -24.36
CA THR A 172 -44.78 7.98 -25.40
C THR A 172 -43.79 7.21 -26.26
N ALA A 173 -44.16 6.99 -27.50
CA ALA A 173 -43.44 6.21 -28.51
C ALA A 173 -42.13 6.86 -29.00
N ASN A 174 -41.35 7.52 -28.14
CA ASN A 174 -40.14 8.28 -28.53
C ASN A 174 -38.91 8.14 -27.62
N ASP A 175 -38.93 7.31 -26.57
CA ASP A 175 -37.74 7.10 -25.72
C ASP A 175 -37.08 5.74 -25.96
N LEU A 176 -35.82 5.82 -26.45
CA LEU A 176 -34.81 4.77 -26.65
C LEU A 176 -35.31 3.32 -26.84
N ALA A 177 -35.55 2.92 -28.09
CA ALA A 177 -35.55 1.51 -28.44
C ALA A 177 -34.16 0.90 -28.15
N LEU A 178 -34.07 0.08 -27.11
CA LEU A 178 -32.87 -0.68 -26.80
C LEU A 178 -32.49 -1.55 -28.00
N PRO A 179 -31.19 -1.67 -28.34
CA PRO A 179 -30.75 -2.56 -29.40
C PRO A 179 -31.16 -4.01 -29.10
N LYS A 180 -31.58 -4.78 -30.11
CA LYS A 180 -31.88 -6.22 -29.97
C LYS A 180 -30.71 -7.01 -29.41
N ASP A 181 -29.49 -6.52 -29.63
CA ASP A 181 -28.25 -7.13 -29.16
C ASP A 181 -27.95 -6.84 -27.68
N PHE A 182 -28.80 -6.07 -26.98
CA PHE A 182 -28.57 -5.72 -25.58
C PHE A 182 -28.54 -6.94 -24.66
N ASP A 183 -29.38 -7.94 -24.91
CA ASP A 183 -29.40 -9.18 -24.13
C ASP A 183 -28.11 -9.99 -24.35
N ASN A 184 -27.65 -10.10 -25.59
CA ASN A 184 -26.37 -10.74 -25.94
C ASN A 184 -25.17 -10.02 -25.32
N LEU A 185 -25.22 -8.67 -25.26
CA LEU A 185 -24.19 -7.87 -24.61
C LEU A 185 -24.20 -8.04 -23.08
N CYS A 186 -25.38 -8.19 -22.47
CA CYS A 186 -25.50 -8.54 -21.05
C CYS A 186 -24.91 -9.92 -20.77
N GLU A 187 -25.17 -10.90 -21.64
CA GLU A 187 -24.59 -12.24 -21.53
C GLU A 187 -23.06 -12.19 -21.69
N LEU A 188 -22.55 -11.44 -22.67
CA LEU A 188 -21.12 -11.22 -22.87
C LEU A 188 -20.48 -10.61 -21.62
N LEU A 189 -21.12 -9.62 -20.99
CA LEU A 189 -20.64 -9.01 -19.75
C LEU A 189 -20.53 -10.05 -18.62
N ASN A 190 -21.54 -10.93 -18.48
CA ASN A 190 -21.52 -12.01 -17.50
C ASN A 190 -20.38 -13.02 -17.77
N ILE A 191 -20.15 -13.37 -19.03
CA ILE A 191 -19.04 -14.25 -19.43
C ILE A 191 -17.70 -13.59 -19.10
N LEU A 192 -17.52 -12.31 -19.43
CA LEU A 192 -16.29 -11.57 -19.13
C LEU A 192 -16.02 -11.52 -17.63
N LYS A 193 -17.05 -11.29 -16.80
CA LYS A 193 -16.95 -11.35 -15.34
C LYS A 193 -16.50 -12.72 -14.84
N ALA A 194 -17.09 -13.80 -15.37
CA ALA A 194 -16.72 -15.17 -15.00
C ALA A 194 -15.24 -15.47 -15.35
N ILE A 195 -14.79 -15.04 -16.54
CA ILE A 195 -13.39 -15.20 -16.97
C ILE A 195 -12.44 -14.41 -16.05
N ILE A 196 -12.77 -13.16 -15.71
CA ILE A 196 -11.98 -12.34 -14.80
C ILE A 196 -11.87 -13.01 -13.44
N LEU A 197 -12.99 -13.52 -12.91
CA LEU A 197 -13.02 -14.21 -11.62
C LEU A 197 -12.15 -15.47 -11.63
N GLU A 198 -12.22 -16.29 -12.69
CA GLU A 198 -11.40 -17.50 -12.82
C GLU A 198 -9.90 -17.17 -12.92
N ARG A 199 -9.52 -16.18 -13.75
CA ARG A 199 -8.12 -15.75 -13.91
C ARG A 199 -7.57 -15.15 -12.62
N SER A 200 -8.35 -14.30 -11.97
CA SER A 200 -8.00 -13.66 -10.70
C SER A 200 -7.74 -14.70 -9.61
N LYS A 201 -8.64 -15.68 -9.48
CA LYS A 201 -8.48 -16.84 -8.60
C LYS A 201 -7.18 -17.60 -8.91
N LYS A 202 -6.97 -17.97 -10.18
CA LYS A 202 -5.78 -18.71 -10.62
C LYS A 202 -4.48 -17.96 -10.28
N PHE A 203 -4.47 -16.64 -10.45
CA PHE A 203 -3.32 -15.81 -10.11
C PHE A 203 -3.03 -15.77 -8.62
N ILE A 204 -4.02 -15.47 -7.78
CA ILE A 204 -3.82 -15.42 -6.32
C ILE A 204 -3.36 -16.79 -5.82
N ILE A 205 -4.01 -17.87 -6.24
CA ILE A 205 -3.61 -19.24 -5.87
C ILE A 205 -2.18 -19.55 -6.34
N SER A 206 -1.79 -19.14 -7.55
CA SER A 206 -0.42 -19.31 -8.03
C SER A 206 0.58 -18.60 -7.13
N ARG A 207 0.30 -17.36 -6.69
CA ARG A 207 1.14 -16.61 -5.76
C ARG A 207 1.21 -17.26 -4.38
N ILE A 208 0.08 -17.73 -3.84
CA ILE A 208 0.03 -18.46 -2.57
C ILE A 208 0.86 -19.75 -2.66
N LYS A 209 0.76 -20.50 -3.76
CA LYS A 209 1.54 -21.74 -3.97
C LYS A 209 3.04 -21.49 -4.00
N ILE A 210 3.50 -20.33 -4.48
CA ILE A 210 4.92 -19.97 -4.48
C ILE A 210 5.47 -19.88 -3.05
N LEU A 211 4.68 -19.42 -2.07
CA LEU A 211 5.09 -19.35 -0.65
C LEU A 211 5.39 -20.73 -0.06
N ARG A 212 4.77 -21.79 -0.60
CA ARG A 212 5.01 -23.18 -0.20
C ARG A 212 6.10 -23.87 -1.03
N SER A 213 6.60 -23.23 -2.08
CA SER A 213 7.61 -23.83 -2.95
C SER A 213 8.96 -23.93 -2.25
N GLY A 214 9.78 -24.92 -2.61
CA GLY A 214 11.08 -25.17 -1.96
C GLY A 214 12.13 -24.08 -2.14
N ARG A 215 11.88 -23.06 -2.99
CA ARG A 215 12.76 -21.90 -3.11
C ARG A 215 12.45 -20.92 -1.96
N ARG A 216 13.47 -20.60 -1.17
CA ARG A 216 13.41 -19.60 -0.09
C ARG A 216 13.11 -18.23 -0.71
N ILE A 217 11.85 -17.81 -0.66
CA ILE A 217 11.39 -16.50 -1.14
C ILE A 217 10.80 -15.78 0.08
N PRO A 218 11.26 -14.55 0.39
CA PRO A 218 10.64 -13.74 1.44
C PRO A 218 9.16 -13.51 1.14
N SER A 219 8.29 -13.77 2.12
CA SER A 219 6.85 -13.55 2.02
C SER A 219 6.50 -12.12 1.58
N GLN A 220 7.27 -11.13 2.03
CA GLN A 220 7.09 -9.72 1.73
C GLN A 220 7.12 -9.42 0.23
N ARG A 221 7.96 -10.14 -0.54
CA ARG A 221 8.04 -9.95 -2.00
C ARG A 221 6.76 -10.41 -2.71
N VAL A 222 6.16 -11.50 -2.24
CA VAL A 222 4.89 -12.02 -2.78
C VAL A 222 3.74 -11.11 -2.36
N GLN A 223 3.73 -10.67 -1.11
CA GLN A 223 2.75 -9.73 -0.57
C GLN A 223 2.76 -8.39 -1.32
N GLN A 224 3.94 -7.83 -1.61
CA GLN A 224 4.06 -6.61 -2.44
C GLN A 224 3.46 -6.80 -3.84
N GLN A 225 3.70 -7.95 -4.48
CA GLN A 225 3.11 -8.26 -5.78
C GLN A 225 1.58 -8.37 -5.70
N LEU A 226 1.04 -8.96 -4.63
CA LEU A 226 -0.41 -9.02 -4.42
C LEU A 226 -1.00 -7.64 -4.14
N LEU A 227 -0.29 -6.81 -3.38
CA LEU A 227 -0.73 -5.47 -3.02
C LEU A 227 -0.82 -4.54 -4.24
N GLN A 228 0.09 -4.68 -5.22
CA GLN A 228 -0.03 -3.99 -6.51
C GLN A 228 -1.34 -4.31 -7.23
N VAL A 229 -1.91 -5.49 -6.97
CA VAL A 229 -3.15 -5.96 -7.58
C VAL A 229 -4.37 -5.96 -6.63
N LYS A 230 -4.38 -5.08 -5.62
CA LYS A 230 -5.44 -5.00 -4.58
C LYS A 230 -6.88 -5.03 -5.10
N GLN A 231 -7.20 -4.30 -6.17
CA GLN A 231 -8.57 -4.21 -6.70
C GLN A 231 -9.17 -5.55 -7.12
N ILE A 232 -8.32 -6.53 -7.46
CA ILE A 232 -8.75 -7.89 -7.83
C ILE A 232 -9.51 -8.54 -6.69
N TYR A 233 -9.02 -8.42 -5.45
CA TYR A 233 -9.69 -9.07 -4.32
C TYR A 233 -11.03 -8.40 -4.01
N THR A 234 -11.09 -7.06 -4.04
CA THR A 234 -12.35 -6.31 -3.91
C THR A 234 -13.38 -6.73 -4.96
N PHE A 235 -12.95 -6.97 -6.20
CA PHE A 235 -13.82 -7.47 -7.25
C PHE A 235 -14.34 -8.89 -6.98
N ILE A 236 -13.50 -9.79 -6.46
CA ILE A 236 -13.92 -11.14 -6.07
C ILE A 236 -14.96 -11.07 -4.95
N VAL A 237 -14.75 -10.24 -3.93
CA VAL A 237 -15.69 -10.08 -2.80
C VAL A 237 -17.08 -9.65 -3.30
N LYS A 238 -17.16 -8.69 -4.22
CA LYS A 238 -18.44 -8.19 -4.78
C LYS A 238 -19.19 -9.25 -5.59
N ASN A 239 -18.49 -10.06 -6.38
CA ASN A 239 -19.13 -11.03 -7.28
C ASN A 239 -19.37 -12.39 -6.62
N ASN A 240 -18.46 -12.86 -5.77
CA ASN A 240 -18.55 -14.17 -5.14
C ASN A 240 -17.85 -14.19 -3.76
N HIS A 241 -18.63 -13.86 -2.73
CA HIS A 241 -18.16 -13.74 -1.36
C HIS A 241 -17.58 -15.05 -0.79
N SER A 242 -18.21 -16.19 -1.08
CA SER A 242 -17.75 -17.51 -0.60
C SER A 242 -16.34 -17.83 -1.12
N LEU A 243 -16.07 -17.57 -2.41
CA LEU A 243 -14.74 -17.76 -2.98
C LEU A 243 -13.69 -16.83 -2.33
N ALA A 244 -14.06 -15.59 -2.00
CA ALA A 244 -13.16 -14.66 -1.34
C ALA A 244 -12.72 -15.18 0.05
N LEU A 245 -13.64 -15.76 0.81
CA LEU A 245 -13.36 -16.39 2.10
C LEU A 245 -12.46 -17.60 1.97
N GLU A 246 -12.71 -18.48 0.99
CA GLU A 246 -11.86 -19.66 0.72
C GLU A 246 -10.42 -19.25 0.38
N ILE A 247 -10.22 -18.21 -0.44
CA ILE A 247 -8.89 -17.72 -0.81
C ILE A 247 -8.18 -17.15 0.42
N ARG A 248 -8.87 -16.36 1.25
CA ARG A 248 -8.33 -15.81 2.50
C ARG A 248 -7.92 -16.92 3.46
N GLN A 249 -8.76 -17.93 3.63
CA GLN A 249 -8.48 -19.08 4.48
C GLN A 249 -7.30 -19.92 3.95
N ALA A 250 -7.23 -20.16 2.63
CA ALA A 250 -6.11 -20.87 2.00
C ALA A 250 -4.78 -20.11 2.17
N TYR A 251 -4.82 -18.78 2.11
CA TYR A 251 -3.68 -17.93 2.42
C TYR A 251 -3.28 -18.08 3.89
N SER A 252 -4.22 -17.94 4.83
CA SER A 252 -3.96 -18.08 6.27
C SER A 252 -3.34 -19.43 6.61
N TYR A 253 -3.84 -20.55 6.06
CA TYR A 253 -3.23 -21.87 6.29
C TYR A 253 -1.83 -22.01 5.69
N THR A 254 -1.59 -21.38 4.54
CA THR A 254 -0.26 -21.37 3.92
C THR A 254 0.73 -20.56 4.76
N MET A 255 0.31 -19.41 5.28
CA MET A 255 1.14 -18.58 6.16
C MET A 255 1.37 -19.21 7.54
N LYS A 256 0.36 -19.90 8.09
CA LYS A 256 0.49 -20.69 9.32
C LYS A 256 1.61 -21.72 9.19
N TRP A 257 1.65 -22.44 8.06
CA TRP A 257 2.75 -23.35 7.76
C TRP A 257 4.07 -22.61 7.55
N TYR A 258 4.07 -21.53 6.76
CA TYR A 258 5.26 -20.74 6.44
C TYR A 258 5.96 -20.27 7.72
N TYR A 259 5.30 -19.48 8.56
CA TYR A 259 5.92 -18.95 9.78
C TYR A 259 6.37 -20.06 10.72
N ARG A 260 5.57 -21.11 10.90
CA ARG A 260 5.94 -22.26 11.75
C ARG A 260 7.21 -22.98 11.30
N GLU A 261 7.44 -23.14 10.00
CA GLU A 261 8.63 -23.80 9.46
C GLU A 261 9.86 -22.87 9.45
N TYR A 262 9.70 -21.61 9.03
CA TYR A 262 10.80 -20.65 8.97
C TYR A 262 11.27 -20.25 10.37
N PHE A 263 10.36 -19.88 11.28
CA PHE A 263 10.73 -19.64 12.68
C PHE A 263 11.19 -20.93 13.36
N GLY A 264 10.63 -22.09 13.00
CA GLY A 264 11.14 -23.38 13.49
C GLY A 264 12.59 -23.67 13.08
N ARG A 265 13.06 -23.14 11.94
CA ARG A 265 14.49 -23.21 11.56
C ARG A 265 15.29 -22.14 12.30
N TYR A 266 14.78 -20.91 12.37
CA TYR A 266 15.44 -19.82 13.05
C TYR A 266 15.67 -20.11 14.55
N ILE A 267 14.67 -20.68 15.24
CA ILE A 267 14.79 -21.12 16.63
C ILE A 267 15.93 -22.15 16.77
N ARG A 268 16.06 -23.11 15.83
CA ARG A 268 17.18 -24.06 15.85
C ARG A 268 18.53 -23.35 15.67
N SER A 269 18.62 -22.39 14.76
CA SER A 269 19.82 -21.57 14.59
C SER A 269 20.16 -20.79 15.87
N LEU A 270 19.14 -20.25 16.57
CA LEU A 270 19.32 -19.56 17.85
C LEU A 270 19.70 -20.51 19.00
N THR A 271 19.31 -21.79 18.97
CA THR A 271 19.77 -22.78 19.95
C THR A 271 21.22 -23.22 19.74
N ILE A 272 21.78 -23.01 18.55
CA ILE A 272 23.19 -23.30 18.24
C ILE A 272 24.10 -22.16 18.72
N LEU A 273 23.54 -20.96 18.90
CA LEU A 273 24.26 -19.79 19.38
C LEU A 273 24.96 -20.09 20.71
N GLN A 274 26.25 -19.77 20.80
CA GLN A 274 27.03 -20.01 22.01
C GLN A 274 26.65 -18.98 23.08
N PHE A 275 26.10 -19.48 24.19
CA PHE A 275 25.77 -18.66 25.35
C PHE A 275 26.84 -18.80 26.43
N LYS A 276 27.12 -17.70 27.14
CA LYS A 276 27.96 -17.73 28.33
C LYS A 276 27.31 -18.58 29.41
N ASN A 277 28.04 -19.59 29.88
CA ASN A 277 27.56 -20.47 30.95
C ASN A 277 27.72 -19.77 32.31
N ILE A 278 26.59 -19.37 32.90
CA ILE A 278 26.52 -18.79 34.24
C ILE A 278 25.95 -19.86 35.16
N ASP A 279 26.84 -20.45 35.96
CA ASP A 279 26.58 -21.56 36.86
C ASP A 279 26.46 -21.09 38.33
N THR A 280 26.39 -22.05 39.24
CA THR A 280 26.31 -21.83 40.70
C THR A 280 27.54 -21.12 41.28
N GLN A 281 28.65 -21.03 40.55
CA GLN A 281 29.87 -20.35 41.01
C GLN A 281 29.71 -18.82 41.02
N TYR A 282 28.74 -18.28 40.27
CA TYR A 282 28.38 -16.85 40.29
C TYR A 282 27.48 -16.45 41.48
N SER A 283 27.24 -17.37 42.43
CA SER A 283 26.50 -17.06 43.65
C SER A 283 27.30 -16.17 44.61
N LEU A 284 26.63 -15.21 45.25
CA LEU A 284 27.29 -14.27 46.17
C LEU A 284 28.00 -14.99 47.33
N GLY A 285 27.47 -16.13 47.80
CA GLY A 285 28.10 -16.93 48.85
C GLY A 285 29.41 -17.59 48.43
N ASN A 286 29.62 -17.84 47.13
CA ASN A 286 30.85 -18.45 46.63
C ASN A 286 31.99 -17.45 46.41
N VAL A 287 31.69 -16.15 46.30
CA VAL A 287 32.70 -15.12 46.01
C VAL A 287 33.73 -14.96 47.15
N LEU A 288 33.34 -15.25 48.39
CA LEU A 288 34.24 -15.27 49.55
C LEU A 288 35.38 -16.30 49.43
N PHE A 289 35.17 -17.39 48.67
CA PHE A 289 36.15 -18.48 48.56
C PHE A 289 37.15 -18.29 47.41
N ASN A 290 36.88 -17.39 46.46
CA ASN A 290 37.77 -17.12 45.33
C ASN A 290 38.81 -16.03 45.61
N SER A 291 38.51 -15.09 46.51
CA SER A 291 39.42 -13.98 46.87
C SER A 291 40.63 -14.44 47.70
N SER A 292 40.47 -15.47 48.54
CA SER A 292 41.56 -16.04 49.35
C SER A 292 42.63 -16.78 48.55
N ASN A 293 42.40 -17.06 47.26
CA ASN A 293 43.32 -17.78 46.38
C ASN A 293 44.29 -16.88 45.59
N ALA A 294 44.24 -15.55 45.76
CA ALA A 294 45.15 -14.64 45.06
C ALA A 294 46.63 -14.75 45.48
N ASN A 295 46.92 -15.39 46.64
CA ASN A 295 48.28 -15.59 47.15
C ASN A 295 48.64 -17.08 47.28
N GLY A 296 48.70 -17.79 46.15
CA GLY A 296 49.69 -18.87 45.90
C GLY A 296 49.86 -20.01 46.92
N GLY A 297 48.87 -20.37 47.73
CA GLY A 297 49.05 -21.47 48.68
C GLY A 297 47.75 -22.03 49.26
N GLY A 298 47.37 -23.22 48.79
CA GLY A 298 46.55 -24.15 49.57
C GLY A 298 45.10 -24.32 49.12
N SER A 299 44.88 -25.33 48.28
CA SER A 299 43.57 -25.87 47.92
C SER A 299 42.88 -26.52 49.11
N TYR A 300 42.02 -25.80 49.85
CA TYR A 300 41.27 -26.44 50.97
C TYR A 300 39.77 -26.11 51.06
N ALA A 301 39.17 -25.30 50.17
CA ALA A 301 37.77 -24.89 50.38
C ALA A 301 36.87 -24.81 49.12
N SER A 302 37.33 -25.15 47.92
CA SER A 302 36.42 -25.44 46.79
C SER A 302 35.91 -26.90 46.80
N SER A 303 36.40 -27.74 47.71
CA SER A 303 36.17 -29.19 47.68
C SER A 303 34.94 -29.70 48.43
N LEU A 304 34.19 -28.86 49.15
CA LEU A 304 33.06 -29.37 49.95
C LEU A 304 31.77 -29.56 49.12
N PHE A 305 31.60 -28.84 48.02
CA PHE A 305 30.52 -29.09 47.05
C PHE A 305 30.99 -29.74 45.74
N SER A 306 32.29 -29.65 45.38
CA SER A 306 32.85 -30.32 44.21
C SER A 306 32.99 -31.84 44.36
N ASN A 307 32.93 -32.39 45.58
CA ASN A 307 33.11 -33.83 45.80
C ASN A 307 31.86 -34.68 45.56
N TYR A 308 30.67 -34.07 45.36
CA TYR A 308 29.44 -34.82 45.09
C TYR A 308 29.12 -34.94 43.58
N LEU A 309 29.78 -34.16 42.72
CA LEU A 309 29.65 -34.23 41.27
C LEU A 309 31.05 -34.32 40.64
N GLY A 310 31.30 -35.40 39.90
CA GLY A 310 32.63 -35.84 39.43
C GLY A 310 33.52 -34.73 38.84
N SER A 311 34.81 -34.82 39.18
CA SER A 311 35.86 -33.81 39.00
C SER A 311 36.36 -33.61 37.56
N THR A 312 35.51 -33.71 36.53
CA THR A 312 35.98 -33.65 35.13
C THR A 312 35.54 -32.39 34.37
N PHE A 313 34.71 -31.51 34.96
CA PHE A 313 34.13 -30.37 34.23
C PHE A 313 34.03 -29.03 35.00
N ALA A 314 34.62 -28.88 36.18
CA ALA A 314 34.58 -27.60 36.89
C ALA A 314 35.70 -26.66 36.42
N THR A 315 35.43 -25.83 35.40
CA THR A 315 36.23 -24.63 35.14
C THR A 315 36.09 -23.68 36.31
N THR A 316 37.20 -23.26 36.90
CA THR A 316 37.22 -22.27 37.98
C THR A 316 36.91 -20.89 37.40
N VAL A 317 35.84 -20.24 37.88
CA VAL A 317 35.47 -18.88 37.46
C VAL A 317 36.53 -17.87 37.92
N THR A 318 37.07 -17.08 36.97
CA THR A 318 38.07 -16.04 37.27
C THR A 318 37.42 -14.71 37.65
N ASN A 319 38.16 -13.84 38.35
CA ASN A 319 37.67 -12.50 38.71
C ASN A 319 37.30 -11.65 37.47
N ASP A 320 37.97 -11.84 36.33
CA ASP A 320 37.65 -11.13 35.10
C ASP A 320 36.28 -11.53 34.52
N MET A 321 35.92 -12.82 34.61
CA MET A 321 34.60 -13.33 34.19
C MET A 321 33.47 -12.76 35.07
N ILE A 322 33.72 -12.65 36.38
CA ILE A 322 32.78 -12.03 37.33
C ILE A 322 32.62 -10.54 37.03
N ASN A 323 33.72 -9.83 36.78
CA ASN A 323 33.70 -8.42 36.42
C ASN A 323 32.94 -8.18 35.11
N GLU A 324 33.10 -9.06 34.11
CA GLU A 324 32.35 -8.97 32.85
C GLU A 324 30.85 -9.24 33.05
N TYR A 325 30.48 -10.21 33.90
CA TYR A 325 29.09 -10.50 34.24
C TYR A 325 28.36 -9.28 34.84
N PHE A 326 29.03 -8.52 35.70
CA PHE A 326 28.50 -7.30 36.33
C PHE A 326 28.58 -6.03 35.45
N GLN A 327 29.08 -6.10 34.21
CA GLN A 327 29.05 -4.97 33.26
C GLN A 327 27.66 -4.78 32.65
N ILE A 328 26.66 -4.55 33.51
CA ILE A 328 25.25 -4.48 33.13
C ILE A 328 24.95 -3.38 32.12
N LEU A 329 25.64 -2.24 32.19
CA LEU A 329 25.45 -1.12 31.26
C LEU A 329 25.77 -1.50 29.82
N LYS A 330 26.79 -2.35 29.60
CA LYS A 330 27.11 -2.87 28.26
C LYS A 330 26.02 -3.81 27.77
N ARG A 331 25.49 -4.66 28.65
CA ARG A 331 24.36 -5.57 28.33
C ARG A 331 23.07 -4.79 28.06
N LEU A 332 22.85 -3.67 28.75
CA LEU A 332 21.70 -2.78 28.56
C LEU A 332 21.75 -2.03 27.22
N THR A 333 22.90 -1.94 26.55
CA THR A 333 22.97 -1.37 25.19
C THR A 333 22.01 -2.09 24.22
N ILE A 334 21.68 -3.35 24.51
CA ILE A 334 20.68 -4.12 23.79
C ILE A 334 19.30 -3.43 23.80
N LEU A 335 18.91 -2.73 24.87
CA LEU A 335 17.63 -2.01 24.93
C LEU A 335 17.67 -0.64 24.25
N THR A 336 18.86 -0.02 24.19
CA THR A 336 19.05 1.37 23.74
C THR A 336 19.55 1.51 22.30
N GLN A 337 19.93 0.41 21.64
CA GLN A 337 20.29 0.43 20.22
C GLN A 337 19.07 0.80 19.35
N GLU A 338 19.15 1.96 18.68
CA GLU A 338 18.14 2.44 17.73
C GLU A 338 18.02 1.52 16.50
N ASP A 339 19.11 0.87 16.10
CA ASP A 339 19.14 -0.14 15.04
C ASP A 339 18.75 -1.51 15.58
N ASN A 340 17.44 -1.69 15.78
CA ASN A 340 16.78 -2.93 16.18
C ASN A 340 16.72 -3.96 15.03
N THR A 341 17.84 -4.20 14.32
CA THR A 341 17.86 -5.23 13.27
C THR A 341 17.99 -6.62 13.88
N VAL A 342 17.05 -7.50 13.53
CA VAL A 342 17.05 -8.90 13.98
C VAL A 342 18.22 -9.67 13.37
N MET A 343 18.92 -10.43 14.20
CA MET A 343 20.01 -11.31 13.76
C MET A 343 19.49 -12.37 12.78
N VAL A 344 20.09 -12.44 11.59
CA VAL A 344 19.73 -13.43 10.57
C VAL A 344 20.20 -14.82 10.98
N SER A 345 19.42 -15.86 10.65
CA SER A 345 19.72 -17.26 11.02
C SER A 345 21.12 -17.74 10.63
N GLN A 346 21.66 -17.29 9.50
CA GLN A 346 23.01 -17.63 9.05
C GLN A 346 24.09 -17.01 9.93
N ILE A 347 23.86 -15.78 10.42
CA ILE A 347 24.78 -15.09 11.32
C ILE A 347 24.74 -15.78 12.68
N ALA A 348 23.56 -16.17 13.16
CA ALA A 348 23.42 -16.91 14.42
C ALA A 348 24.19 -18.24 14.43
N GLU A 349 24.19 -18.98 13.32
CA GLU A 349 24.90 -20.27 13.21
C GLU A 349 26.43 -20.16 13.17
N HIS A 350 26.96 -19.07 12.60
CA HIS A 350 28.41 -18.89 12.41
C HIS A 350 29.03 -17.91 13.42
N ASN A 351 28.25 -17.48 14.41
CA ASN A 351 28.75 -16.57 15.44
C ASN A 351 29.61 -17.34 16.45
N ASN A 352 30.91 -17.09 16.41
CA ASN A 352 31.88 -17.70 17.33
C ASN A 352 32.01 -16.91 18.64
N ASN A 353 31.39 -15.72 18.76
CA ASN A 353 31.46 -14.93 19.97
C ASN A 353 30.44 -15.44 20.99
N GLU A 354 30.86 -15.54 22.24
CA GLU A 354 29.97 -15.89 23.34
C GLU A 354 29.00 -14.73 23.62
N ASN A 355 27.71 -15.02 23.49
CA ASN A 355 26.63 -14.06 23.72
C ASN A 355 25.95 -14.32 25.07
N PHE A 356 25.26 -13.31 25.59
CA PHE A 356 24.38 -13.51 26.73
C PHE A 356 22.98 -13.99 26.28
N ILE A 357 22.26 -14.63 27.19
CA ILE A 357 20.97 -15.28 26.89
C ILE A 357 19.89 -14.30 26.41
N GLU A 358 19.92 -13.04 26.88
CA GLU A 358 18.98 -12.00 26.48
C GLU A 358 19.05 -11.66 24.99
N ILE A 359 20.21 -11.87 24.35
CA ILE A 359 20.39 -11.59 22.92
C ILE A 359 19.52 -12.55 22.09
N GLY A 360 19.50 -13.84 22.45
CA GLY A 360 18.66 -14.83 21.80
C GLY A 360 17.18 -14.51 21.97
N PHE A 361 16.78 -14.19 23.21
CA PHE A 361 15.41 -13.82 23.55
C PHE A 361 14.93 -12.56 22.80
N LYS A 362 15.71 -11.49 22.79
CA LYS A 362 15.38 -10.26 22.03
C LYS A 362 15.20 -10.55 20.56
N ASN A 363 16.20 -11.20 19.94
CA ASN A 363 16.21 -11.44 18.49
C ASN A 363 15.05 -12.33 18.04
N LEU A 364 14.64 -13.29 18.86
CA LEU A 364 13.47 -14.12 18.56
C LEU A 364 12.18 -13.29 18.59
N ASN A 365 11.92 -12.63 19.73
CA ASN A 365 10.65 -11.94 19.96
C ASN A 365 10.48 -10.69 19.08
N LEU A 366 11.55 -9.94 18.85
CA LEU A 366 11.56 -8.81 17.92
C LEU A 366 11.29 -9.28 16.48
N GLY A 367 11.91 -10.38 16.05
CA GLY A 367 11.66 -10.97 14.74
C GLY A 367 10.22 -11.42 14.55
N ILE A 368 9.60 -11.98 15.59
CA ILE A 368 8.18 -12.33 15.58
C ILE A 368 7.32 -11.06 15.48
N LEU A 369 7.58 -10.03 16.28
CA LEU A 369 6.85 -8.76 16.26
C LEU A 369 6.90 -8.06 14.89
N ASP A 370 8.08 -7.99 14.27
CA ASP A 370 8.26 -7.36 12.96
C ASP A 370 7.47 -8.10 11.86
N ASN A 371 7.57 -9.42 11.82
CA ASN A 371 6.85 -10.23 10.83
C ASN A 371 5.34 -10.21 11.08
N PHE A 372 4.91 -10.20 12.35
CA PHE A 372 3.50 -10.07 12.70
C PHE A 372 2.94 -8.73 12.24
N THR A 373 3.68 -7.63 12.45
CA THR A 373 3.28 -6.28 12.02
C THR A 373 3.09 -6.21 10.50
N VAL A 374 4.05 -6.76 9.75
CA VAL A 374 3.97 -6.80 8.27
C VAL A 374 2.80 -7.66 7.80
N GLU A 375 2.57 -8.81 8.44
CA GLU A 375 1.44 -9.68 8.10
C GLU A 375 0.10 -9.01 8.36
N PHE A 376 -0.04 -8.35 9.51
CA PHE A 376 -1.23 -7.62 9.89
C PHE A 376 -1.53 -6.49 8.89
N ASP A 377 -0.54 -5.67 8.55
CA ASP A 377 -0.70 -4.60 7.57
C ASP A 377 -1.06 -5.13 6.18
N PHE A 378 -0.45 -6.24 5.74
CA PHE A 378 -0.80 -6.87 4.48
C PHE A 378 -2.24 -7.41 4.48
N MET A 379 -2.64 -8.15 5.51
CA MET A 379 -3.99 -8.70 5.64
C MET A 379 -5.03 -7.59 5.67
N ARG A 380 -4.77 -6.50 6.41
CA ARG A 380 -5.60 -5.29 6.43
C ARG A 380 -5.65 -4.62 5.06
N LYS A 381 -4.55 -4.52 4.32
CA LYS A 381 -4.54 -3.81 3.03
C LYS A 381 -5.15 -4.61 1.89
N PHE A 382 -4.96 -5.93 1.83
CA PHE A 382 -5.36 -6.76 0.70
C PHE A 382 -6.62 -7.59 0.97
N PHE A 383 -6.75 -8.20 2.15
CA PHE A 383 -7.82 -9.16 2.49
C PHE A 383 -8.98 -8.56 3.30
N GLN A 384 -9.08 -7.23 3.37
CA GLN A 384 -10.18 -6.56 4.04
C GLN A 384 -11.51 -6.78 3.28
N ILE A 385 -12.46 -7.43 3.96
CA ILE A 385 -13.81 -7.70 3.46
C ILE A 385 -14.82 -6.70 4.05
N SER A 386 -14.62 -6.32 5.31
CA SER A 386 -15.45 -5.38 6.06
C SER A 386 -14.57 -4.47 6.91
N ASP A 387 -15.12 -3.39 7.45
CA ASP A 387 -14.37 -2.43 8.29
C ASP A 387 -14.03 -2.97 9.69
N ASN A 388 -14.40 -4.22 9.99
CA ASN A 388 -14.08 -4.86 11.25
C ASN A 388 -12.60 -5.32 11.30
N VAL A 389 -11.76 -4.51 11.95
CA VAL A 389 -10.34 -4.78 12.13
C VAL A 389 -10.10 -5.99 13.06
N ALA A 390 -11.02 -6.27 13.98
CA ALA A 390 -10.88 -7.38 14.95
C ALA A 390 -10.87 -8.76 14.28
N GLU A 391 -11.57 -8.92 13.15
CA GLU A 391 -11.53 -10.18 12.38
C GLU A 391 -10.13 -10.45 11.83
N ILE A 392 -9.44 -9.40 11.36
CA ILE A 392 -8.07 -9.51 10.84
C ILE A 392 -7.10 -9.84 11.98
N HIS A 393 -7.26 -9.22 13.15
CA HIS A 393 -6.49 -9.55 14.35
C HIS A 393 -6.58 -11.04 14.69
N GLY A 394 -7.80 -11.59 14.80
CA GLY A 394 -8.00 -13.01 15.10
C GLY A 394 -7.44 -13.95 14.02
N LEU A 395 -7.50 -13.58 12.74
CA LEU A 395 -6.89 -14.37 11.66
C LEU A 395 -5.37 -14.40 11.72
N VAL A 396 -4.73 -13.26 12.00
CA VAL A 396 -3.26 -13.18 12.12
C VAL A 396 -2.79 -13.92 13.37
N GLU A 397 -3.52 -13.81 14.48
CA GLU A 397 -3.26 -14.60 15.69
C GLU A 397 -3.28 -16.10 15.40
N GLN A 398 -4.30 -16.60 14.70
CA GLN A 398 -4.39 -18.01 14.30
C GLN A 398 -3.25 -18.48 13.38
N ILE A 399 -2.69 -17.56 12.57
CA ILE A 399 -1.51 -17.82 11.72
C ILE A 399 -0.27 -18.01 12.59
N PHE A 400 -0.08 -17.14 13.58
CA PHE A 400 1.12 -17.12 14.42
C PHE A 400 1.06 -18.05 15.64
N GLN A 401 -0.11 -18.53 16.05
CA GLN A 401 -0.27 -19.38 17.23
C GLN A 401 0.72 -20.57 17.31
N PRO A 402 0.97 -21.37 16.24
CA PRO A 402 1.98 -22.44 16.32
C PRO A 402 3.43 -21.94 16.38
N THR A 403 3.66 -20.68 15.98
CA THR A 403 4.96 -20.02 16.10
C THR A 403 5.16 -19.53 17.53
N PHE A 404 4.12 -18.97 18.14
CA PHE A 404 4.09 -18.57 19.55
C PHE A 404 4.37 -19.76 20.47
N GLU A 405 3.70 -20.89 20.26
CA GLU A 405 3.94 -22.13 21.01
C GLU A 405 5.41 -22.57 20.96
N LYS A 406 6.03 -22.55 19.77
CA LYS A 406 7.45 -22.91 19.61
C LYS A 406 8.39 -21.90 20.27
N ALA A 407 8.02 -20.62 20.25
CA ALA A 407 8.81 -19.56 20.86
C ALA A 407 8.73 -19.60 22.39
N LEU A 408 7.56 -19.92 22.95
CA LEU A 408 7.40 -20.22 24.38
C LEU A 408 8.27 -21.41 24.79
N GLN A 409 8.21 -22.52 24.04
CA GLN A 409 9.09 -23.69 24.27
C GLN A 409 10.57 -23.33 24.20
N TYR A 410 10.98 -22.42 23.31
CA TYR A 410 12.36 -21.95 23.26
C TYR A 410 12.75 -21.21 24.54
N THR A 411 11.90 -20.29 25.03
CA THR A 411 12.13 -19.57 26.28
C THR A 411 12.21 -20.53 27.46
N GLU A 412 11.33 -21.53 27.54
CA GLU A 412 11.37 -22.56 28.58
C GLU A 412 12.71 -23.32 28.57
N ASN A 413 13.17 -23.76 27.39
CA ASN A 413 14.38 -24.55 27.25
C ASN A 413 15.68 -23.78 27.52
N ILE A 414 15.73 -22.48 27.19
CA ILE A 414 16.95 -21.67 27.29
C ILE A 414 17.00 -20.81 28.55
N LEU A 415 15.88 -20.21 29.00
CA LEU A 415 15.87 -19.28 30.12
C LEU A 415 15.36 -19.91 31.43
N ILE A 416 14.39 -20.82 31.36
CA ILE A 416 13.76 -21.40 32.57
C ILE A 416 14.52 -22.64 33.06
N ASN A 417 15.30 -23.27 32.19
CA ASN A 417 16.11 -24.45 32.47
C ASN A 417 16.82 -24.38 33.84
N GLN A 418 16.85 -25.53 34.54
CA GLN A 418 17.41 -25.65 35.89
C GLN A 418 18.89 -25.24 35.97
N TYR A 419 19.65 -25.41 34.89
CA TYR A 419 21.08 -25.08 34.85
C TYR A 419 21.39 -23.59 34.63
N VAL A 420 20.37 -22.75 34.44
CA VAL A 420 20.53 -21.31 34.18
C VAL A 420 20.44 -20.55 35.50
N TYR A 421 21.55 -19.87 35.86
CA TYR A 421 21.67 -19.05 37.06
C TYR A 421 21.84 -17.53 36.76
N ASP A 422 21.69 -17.11 35.50
CA ASP A 422 21.82 -15.70 35.09
C ASP A 422 20.59 -14.87 35.45
N ILE A 423 20.62 -14.22 36.63
CA ILE A 423 19.56 -13.33 37.12
C ILE A 423 19.39 -12.12 36.20
N PHE A 424 20.49 -11.53 35.76
CA PHE A 424 20.46 -10.31 34.97
C PHE A 424 19.97 -10.57 33.56
N GLY A 425 20.35 -11.70 32.93
CA GLY A 425 19.85 -12.08 31.62
C GLY A 425 18.34 -12.32 31.60
N VAL A 426 17.80 -12.95 32.65
CA VAL A 426 16.34 -13.09 32.83
C VAL A 426 15.68 -11.73 33.03
N LEU A 427 16.23 -10.87 33.89
CA LEU A 427 15.65 -9.56 34.16
C LEU A 427 15.72 -8.62 32.95
N ILE A 428 16.82 -8.63 32.18
CA ILE A 428 16.92 -7.90 30.91
C ILE A 428 15.89 -8.44 29.93
N SER A 429 15.69 -9.76 29.86
CA SER A 429 14.67 -10.36 28.99
C SER A 429 13.26 -9.93 29.36
N ILE A 430 12.94 -9.80 30.65
CA ILE A 430 11.68 -9.20 31.14
C ILE A 430 11.55 -7.74 30.66
N ARG A 431 12.62 -6.95 30.76
CA ARG A 431 12.61 -5.55 30.28
C ARG A 431 12.46 -5.47 28.76
N VAL A 432 13.11 -6.35 28.00
CA VAL A 432 12.91 -6.48 26.54
C VAL A 432 11.45 -6.79 26.23
N ALA A 433 10.83 -7.74 26.94
CA ALA A 433 9.42 -8.07 26.74
C ALA A 433 8.50 -6.86 26.99
N ASN A 434 8.70 -6.12 28.08
CA ASN A 434 7.95 -4.89 28.36
C ASN A 434 8.15 -3.82 27.27
N GLN A 435 9.37 -3.66 26.75
CA GLN A 435 9.64 -2.75 25.63
C GLN A 435 8.91 -3.19 24.36
N LEU A 436 8.87 -4.50 24.07
CA LEU A 436 8.15 -5.04 22.92
C LEU A 436 6.63 -4.85 23.02
N ILE A 437 6.05 -4.86 24.23
CA ILE A 437 4.64 -4.50 24.47
C ILE A 437 4.40 -3.02 24.14
N ILE A 438 5.31 -2.13 24.55
CA ILE A 438 5.21 -0.70 24.21
C ILE A 438 5.33 -0.51 22.69
N GLU A 439 6.26 -1.22 22.04
CA GLU A 439 6.41 -1.18 20.59
C GLU A 439 5.20 -1.76 19.84
N SER A 440 4.58 -2.83 20.32
CA SER A 440 3.39 -3.42 19.69
C SER A 440 2.21 -2.45 19.72
N ARG A 441 2.00 -1.77 20.85
CA ARG A 441 0.97 -0.72 21.01
C ARG A 441 1.23 0.47 20.09
N LYS A 442 2.49 0.94 19.98
CA LYS A 442 2.87 1.99 19.02
C LYS A 442 2.58 1.62 17.57
N ARG A 443 2.66 0.33 17.23
CA ARG A 443 2.38 -0.20 15.88
C ARG A 443 0.90 -0.55 15.67
N ALA A 444 0.03 -0.33 16.65
CA ALA A 444 -1.39 -0.70 16.66
C ALA A 444 -1.65 -2.21 16.47
N VAL A 445 -0.78 -3.04 17.05
CA VAL A 445 -0.84 -4.51 16.98
C VAL A 445 -1.03 -5.08 18.39
N GLU A 446 -2.24 -4.95 18.94
CA GLU A 446 -2.52 -5.35 20.32
C GLU A 446 -2.53 -6.88 20.51
N THR A 447 -2.87 -7.65 19.48
CA THR A 447 -3.04 -9.12 19.62
C THR A 447 -1.77 -9.89 19.97
N ILE A 448 -0.60 -9.34 19.65
CA ILE A 448 0.68 -9.96 20.03
C ILE A 448 1.01 -9.73 21.52
N GLU A 449 0.35 -8.78 22.19
CA GLU A 449 0.58 -8.45 23.58
C GLU A 449 0.37 -9.68 24.47
N ASN A 450 -0.73 -10.41 24.29
CA ASN A 450 -1.03 -11.65 25.01
C ASN A 450 0.13 -12.66 24.95
N TYR A 451 0.76 -12.82 23.78
CA TYR A 451 1.90 -13.70 23.62
C TYR A 451 3.13 -13.21 24.40
N ILE A 452 3.38 -11.90 24.44
CA ILE A 452 4.50 -11.34 25.22
C ILE A 452 4.20 -11.39 26.71
N GLU A 453 2.94 -11.24 27.11
CA GLU A 453 2.49 -11.46 28.49
C GLU A 453 2.70 -12.92 28.93
N ASP A 454 2.40 -13.90 28.08
CA ASP A 454 2.70 -15.32 28.34
C ASP A 454 4.20 -15.53 28.59
N GLN A 455 5.08 -14.84 27.85
CA GLN A 455 6.52 -14.86 28.11
C GLN A 455 6.86 -14.28 29.49
N LEU A 456 6.21 -13.19 29.90
CA LEU A 456 6.42 -12.59 31.23
C LEU A 456 5.95 -13.52 32.36
N ILE A 457 4.80 -14.19 32.19
CA ILE A 457 4.27 -15.17 33.15
C ILE A 457 5.27 -16.30 33.39
N LEU A 458 6.04 -16.68 32.38
CA LEU A 458 7.11 -17.67 32.48
C LEU A 458 8.40 -17.12 33.15
N LEU A 459 8.78 -15.87 32.85
CA LEU A 459 10.05 -15.30 33.30
C LEU A 459 10.04 -14.83 34.77
N TRP A 460 8.93 -14.26 35.25
CA TRP A 460 8.85 -13.74 36.62
C TRP A 460 9.06 -14.81 37.71
N PRO A 461 8.42 -15.99 37.64
CA PRO A 461 8.68 -17.07 38.61
C PRO A 461 10.14 -17.52 38.58
N LYS A 462 10.75 -17.62 37.39
CA LYS A 462 12.17 -17.99 37.26
C LYS A 462 13.07 -16.94 37.90
N PHE A 463 12.81 -15.65 37.68
CA PHE A 463 13.53 -14.57 38.35
C PHE A 463 13.45 -14.70 39.87
N GLN A 464 12.25 -14.92 40.42
CA GLN A 464 12.07 -15.09 41.85
C GLN A 464 12.84 -16.30 42.40
N GLN A 465 12.82 -17.44 41.71
CA GLN A 465 13.60 -18.62 42.08
C GLN A 465 15.11 -18.34 42.14
N LEU A 466 15.63 -17.53 41.22
CA LEU A 466 17.05 -17.18 41.22
C LEU A 466 17.42 -16.22 42.36
N ILE A 467 16.54 -15.27 42.68
CA ILE A 467 16.67 -14.39 43.86
C ILE A 467 16.61 -15.23 45.15
N ASP A 468 15.71 -16.20 45.22
CA ASP A 468 15.60 -17.15 46.34
C ASP A 468 16.90 -17.93 46.53
N TYR A 469 17.45 -18.44 45.43
CA TYR A 469 18.73 -19.14 45.43
C TYR A 469 19.89 -18.26 45.94
N GLN A 470 19.97 -16.99 45.52
CA GLN A 470 20.98 -16.07 46.05
C GLN A 470 20.78 -15.77 47.54
N ALA A 471 19.53 -15.59 47.97
CA ALA A 471 19.21 -15.39 49.39
C ALA A 471 19.58 -16.62 50.23
N GLU A 472 19.35 -17.83 49.72
CA GLU A 472 19.76 -19.08 50.38
C GLU A 472 21.28 -19.23 50.40
N SER A 473 21.97 -18.94 49.28
CA SER A 473 23.43 -18.90 49.19
C SER A 473 24.05 -17.93 50.19
N LEU A 474 23.44 -16.76 50.39
CA LEU A 474 23.86 -15.81 51.41
C LEU A 474 23.67 -16.37 52.84
N ASN A 475 22.54 -17.03 53.10
CA ASN A 475 22.24 -17.59 54.43
C ASN A 475 23.11 -18.80 54.80
N SER A 476 23.62 -19.54 53.82
CA SER A 476 24.46 -20.73 54.03
C SER A 476 25.94 -20.39 54.30
N ILE A 477 26.33 -19.12 54.22
CA ILE A 477 27.69 -18.67 54.50
C ILE A 477 28.03 -18.91 55.98
N ASP A 478 29.07 -19.70 56.24
CA ASP A 478 29.58 -19.93 57.58
C ASP A 478 30.34 -18.71 58.11
N VAL A 479 29.80 -18.10 59.16
CA VAL A 479 30.33 -16.92 59.88
C VAL A 479 31.78 -17.14 60.32
N THR A 480 32.18 -18.37 60.61
CA THR A 480 33.51 -18.67 61.16
C THR A 480 34.63 -18.60 60.12
N GLN A 481 34.32 -18.78 58.84
CA GLN A 481 35.30 -18.84 57.75
C GLN A 481 35.79 -17.46 57.29
N ILE A 482 35.00 -16.41 57.52
CA ILE A 482 35.35 -15.02 57.12
C ILE A 482 36.34 -14.37 58.11
N VAL A 483 36.41 -14.89 59.34
CA VAL A 483 37.19 -14.31 60.46
C VAL A 483 38.69 -14.61 60.36
N LEU A 484 39.16 -15.30 59.32
CA LEU A 484 40.56 -15.71 59.19
C LEU A 484 41.53 -14.53 59.03
N ASN A 485 41.10 -13.36 58.53
CA ASN A 485 41.96 -12.18 58.35
C ASN A 485 41.54 -11.01 59.27
N LYS A 486 41.90 -11.08 60.55
CA LYS A 486 41.46 -10.11 61.58
C LYS A 486 42.00 -8.68 61.43
N GLU A 487 43.09 -8.47 60.68
CA GLU A 487 43.80 -7.20 60.64
C GLU A 487 43.18 -6.16 59.68
N THR A 488 42.42 -6.58 58.66
CA THR A 488 41.84 -5.68 57.64
C THR A 488 40.35 -5.41 57.82
N LEU A 489 39.65 -6.14 58.70
CA LEU A 489 38.19 -6.10 58.90
C LEU A 489 37.63 -4.74 59.32
N TYR A 490 38.45 -3.86 59.93
CA TYR A 490 38.01 -2.54 60.42
C TYR A 490 38.49 -1.37 59.55
N SER A 491 39.24 -1.66 58.48
CA SER A 491 39.81 -0.64 57.57
C SER A 491 39.35 -0.78 56.13
N SER A 492 38.81 -1.94 55.74
CA SER A 492 38.30 -2.21 54.39
C SER A 492 36.98 -2.98 54.47
N PRO A 493 36.03 -2.75 53.54
CA PRO A 493 34.87 -3.62 53.42
C PRO A 493 35.29 -5.06 53.11
N ILE A 494 34.47 -6.03 53.52
CA ILE A 494 34.67 -7.45 53.15
C ILE A 494 34.31 -7.64 51.67
N ASP A 495 34.95 -8.60 51.02
CA ASP A 495 34.69 -9.00 49.64
C ASP A 495 33.20 -9.34 49.37
N LEU A 496 32.49 -9.89 50.37
CA LEU A 496 31.04 -10.10 50.30
C LEU A 496 30.28 -8.78 50.15
N THR A 497 30.64 -7.75 50.93
CA THR A 497 30.04 -6.41 50.84
C THR A 497 30.33 -5.77 49.49
N VAL A 498 31.55 -5.92 48.98
CA VAL A 498 31.94 -5.40 47.66
C VAL A 498 31.12 -6.09 46.56
N SER A 499 31.01 -7.42 46.59
CA SER A 499 30.26 -8.21 45.60
C SER A 499 28.76 -7.93 45.67
N PHE A 500 28.22 -7.82 46.90
CA PHE A 500 26.85 -7.42 47.12
C PHE A 500 26.57 -6.00 46.61
N SER A 501 27.53 -5.08 46.73
CA SER A 501 27.40 -3.72 46.18
C SER A 501 27.26 -3.73 44.65
N TYR A 502 28.06 -4.54 43.95
CA TYR A 502 27.95 -4.69 42.49
C TYR A 502 26.63 -5.34 42.08
N PHE A 503 26.19 -6.36 42.82
CA PHE A 503 24.92 -7.03 42.57
C PHE A 503 23.72 -6.09 42.78
N LEU A 504 23.68 -5.38 43.91
CA LEU A 504 22.62 -4.43 44.23
C LEU A 504 22.59 -3.26 43.24
N LYS A 505 23.76 -2.68 42.93
CA LYS A 505 23.93 -1.66 41.89
C LYS A 505 23.36 -2.12 40.56
N SER A 506 23.68 -3.34 40.14
CA SER A 506 23.21 -3.91 38.87
C SER A 506 21.69 -4.09 38.82
N LEU A 507 21.07 -4.55 39.92
CA LEU A 507 19.61 -4.64 40.04
C LEU A 507 18.95 -3.26 39.95
N LEU A 508 19.51 -2.26 40.62
CA LEU A 508 18.97 -0.90 40.63
C LEU A 508 19.13 -0.18 39.28
N ILE A 509 20.20 -0.46 38.52
CA ILE A 509 20.32 0.06 37.14
C ILE A 509 19.15 -0.45 36.27
N LEU A 510 18.75 -1.71 36.46
CA LEU A 510 17.65 -2.33 35.73
C LEU A 510 16.26 -1.89 36.24
N THR A 511 16.17 -1.18 37.37
CA THR A 511 14.94 -0.50 37.80
C THR A 511 14.84 0.90 37.20
N THR A 512 15.95 1.64 37.04
CA THR A 512 15.93 3.03 36.52
C THR A 512 15.59 3.12 35.04
N SER A 513 15.89 2.09 34.25
CA SER A 513 15.52 2.05 32.82
C SER A 513 14.03 1.75 32.58
N ALA A 514 13.19 1.81 33.62
CA ALA A 514 11.74 1.69 33.52
C ALA A 514 11.17 2.86 32.69
N VAL A 515 10.58 2.48 31.54
CA VAL A 515 9.43 3.09 30.86
C VAL A 515 9.37 4.63 30.86
N PRO A 516 9.59 5.32 29.72
CA PRO A 516 9.14 6.70 29.59
C PRO A 516 7.60 6.72 29.69
N GLU A 517 7.08 7.11 30.85
CA GLU A 517 5.69 7.50 31.03
C GLU A 517 5.41 8.72 30.16
N ASN A 518 4.79 8.49 29.01
CA ASN A 518 4.04 9.51 28.29
C ASN A 518 2.76 8.87 27.75
N THR A 519 1.90 8.43 28.68
CA THR A 519 0.47 8.26 28.41
C THR A 519 -0.27 9.53 28.82
N ASN A 520 -0.04 10.61 28.08
CA ASN A 520 -1.00 11.71 28.01
C ASN A 520 -1.88 11.45 26.78
N TYR A 521 -2.94 10.66 26.96
CA TYR A 521 -4.02 10.62 25.99
C TYR A 521 -5.06 11.68 26.39
N SER A 522 -5.15 12.69 25.53
CA SER A 522 -6.29 13.59 25.41
C SER A 522 -7.54 12.79 25.03
N ASP A 523 -8.49 12.72 25.95
CA ASP A 523 -9.88 12.37 25.65
C ASP A 523 -10.53 13.51 24.84
N GLU A 524 -10.47 13.40 23.52
CA GLU A 524 -11.33 14.18 22.63
C GLU A 524 -11.78 13.28 21.48
N SER A 525 -12.80 12.45 21.72
CA SER A 525 -13.86 12.14 20.76
C SER A 525 -14.79 11.03 21.28
N LEU A 526 -15.92 11.41 21.87
CA LEU A 526 -17.25 10.87 21.52
C LEU A 526 -18.34 11.65 22.26
N SER A 527 -19.17 12.28 21.44
CA SER A 527 -20.30 13.15 21.77
C SER A 527 -21.50 12.41 22.36
N VAL A 528 -22.12 13.05 23.36
CA VAL A 528 -23.57 13.21 23.59
C VAL A 528 -24.39 11.95 23.87
N ILE A 529 -24.89 11.84 25.10
CA ILE A 529 -26.33 11.77 25.46
C ILE A 529 -26.46 12.25 26.91
N GLU A 530 -27.24 13.30 27.11
CA GLU A 530 -27.66 13.85 28.40
C GLU A 530 -28.69 12.95 29.08
N THR A 531 -28.57 12.71 30.39
CA THR A 531 -29.71 12.64 31.31
C THR A 531 -29.27 12.99 32.74
N ASP A 532 -30.03 13.88 33.37
CA ASP A 532 -29.89 14.47 34.70
C ASP A 532 -30.04 13.48 35.88
N GLU A 533 -29.14 13.54 36.88
CA GLU A 533 -29.42 13.37 38.32
C GLU A 533 -28.23 13.87 39.21
N PRO A 534 -28.45 14.35 40.46
CA PRO A 534 -27.51 15.15 41.25
C PRO A 534 -26.51 14.31 42.11
N PRO A 535 -25.45 14.92 42.70
CA PRO A 535 -24.23 14.20 43.06
C PRO A 535 -24.28 13.58 44.46
N VAL A 536 -23.71 12.38 44.60
CA VAL A 536 -23.45 11.72 45.88
C VAL A 536 -21.96 11.38 46.01
N SER A 537 -21.32 12.14 46.90
CA SER A 537 -20.06 11.89 47.63
C SER A 537 -18.88 11.24 46.91
N ASP A 538 -17.86 12.08 46.68
CA ASP A 538 -16.46 11.72 46.48
C ASP A 538 -15.94 10.69 47.49
N THR A 539 -15.63 9.47 47.04
CA THR A 539 -14.44 8.72 47.46
C THR A 539 -14.16 7.61 46.42
N MET A 540 -13.42 7.90 45.36
CA MET A 540 -12.79 6.87 44.53
C MET A 540 -11.37 7.31 44.21
N ALA A 541 -10.44 6.70 44.94
CA ALA A 541 -9.02 6.72 44.65
C ALA A 541 -8.79 6.28 43.19
N GLY A 542 -8.19 7.15 42.40
CA GLY A 542 -7.56 6.75 41.15
C GLY A 542 -6.46 5.74 41.48
N GLN A 543 -6.55 4.55 40.89
CA GLN A 543 -5.51 3.53 40.94
C GLN A 543 -4.28 4.06 40.19
N THR A 544 -3.37 4.68 40.93
CA THR A 544 -1.95 4.66 40.60
C THR A 544 -1.54 3.19 40.53
N LYS A 545 -1.05 2.71 39.39
CA LYS A 545 -0.34 1.42 39.36
C LYS A 545 0.77 1.52 40.40
N ASP A 546 0.65 0.70 41.43
CA ASP A 546 1.44 0.75 42.63
C ASP A 546 2.85 0.25 42.28
N ASP A 547 3.83 1.14 42.07
CA ASP A 547 5.24 0.77 41.79
C ASP A 547 5.85 -0.14 42.88
N THR A 548 5.20 -0.22 44.04
CA THR A 548 5.53 -1.12 45.15
C THR A 548 5.11 -2.58 44.93
N SER A 549 4.31 -2.86 43.89
CA SER A 549 3.75 -4.20 43.59
C SER A 549 4.58 -5.00 42.59
N GLU A 550 5.62 -4.44 41.97
CA GLU A 550 6.51 -5.20 41.10
C GLU A 550 7.27 -6.28 41.90
N PRO A 551 7.35 -7.54 41.42
CA PRO A 551 8.12 -8.59 42.06
C PRO A 551 9.58 -8.17 42.34
N LEU A 552 10.16 -7.37 41.43
CA LEU A 552 11.51 -6.83 41.54
C LEU A 552 11.72 -5.96 42.79
N TYR A 553 10.76 -5.08 43.12
CA TYR A 553 10.84 -4.23 44.32
C TYR A 553 10.92 -5.08 45.59
N ASN A 554 10.04 -6.07 45.70
CA ASN A 554 10.00 -7.00 46.81
C ASN A 554 11.27 -7.86 46.89
N SER A 555 11.81 -8.30 45.74
CA SER A 555 13.07 -9.06 45.67
C SER A 555 14.26 -8.24 46.18
N ILE A 556 14.36 -6.95 45.81
CA ILE A 556 15.45 -6.06 46.24
C ILE A 556 15.42 -5.86 47.76
N ILE A 557 14.24 -5.54 48.33
CA ILE A 557 14.08 -5.36 49.78
C ILE A 557 14.44 -6.65 50.52
N ARG A 558 13.98 -7.80 50.03
CA ARG A 558 14.24 -9.10 50.65
C ARG A 558 15.73 -9.42 50.66
N ILE A 559 16.42 -9.30 49.53
CA ILE A 559 17.87 -9.58 49.46
C ILE A 559 18.65 -8.62 50.35
N ARG A 560 18.26 -7.34 50.41
CA ARG A 560 18.82 -6.34 51.34
C ARG A 560 18.71 -6.79 52.79
N ASN A 561 17.50 -7.17 53.22
CA ASN A 561 17.26 -7.59 54.61
C ASN A 561 18.04 -8.87 54.97
N VAL A 562 18.19 -9.81 54.03
CA VAL A 562 19.01 -11.01 54.21
C VAL A 562 20.48 -10.65 54.41
N PHE A 563 21.03 -9.80 53.54
CA PHE A 563 22.40 -9.30 53.66
C PHE A 563 22.65 -8.60 54.99
N GLU A 564 21.75 -7.69 55.41
CA GLU A 564 21.86 -6.99 56.69
C GLU A 564 21.82 -7.93 57.90
N THR A 565 20.96 -8.95 57.84
CA THR A 565 20.88 -9.99 58.88
C THR A 565 22.21 -10.73 59.02
N ILE A 566 22.85 -11.06 57.90
CA ILE A 566 24.14 -11.75 57.87
C ILE A 566 25.26 -10.85 58.38
N MET A 567 25.31 -9.59 57.93
CA MET A 567 26.29 -8.62 58.42
C MET A 567 26.17 -8.39 59.92
N THR A 568 24.94 -8.36 60.45
CA THR A 568 24.68 -8.26 61.89
C THR A 568 25.08 -9.53 62.65
N LYS A 569 24.91 -10.72 62.06
CA LYS A 569 25.42 -11.98 62.65
C LYS A 569 26.94 -11.98 62.71
N PHE A 570 27.60 -11.50 61.65
CA PHE A 570 29.06 -11.37 61.62
C PHE A 570 29.53 -10.37 62.67
N SER A 571 28.93 -9.19 62.75
CA SER A 571 29.35 -8.13 63.66
C SER A 571 29.34 -8.56 65.13
N LYS A 572 28.38 -9.42 65.54
CA LYS A 572 28.30 -10.01 66.88
C LYS A 572 29.49 -10.90 67.27
N THR A 573 30.22 -11.43 66.29
CA THR A 573 31.44 -12.23 66.55
C THR A 573 32.70 -11.39 66.70
N LEU A 574 32.65 -10.10 66.36
CA LEU A 574 33.78 -9.18 66.43
C LEU A 574 33.77 -8.37 67.73
N LYS A 575 34.95 -7.88 68.13
CA LYS A 575 35.10 -7.02 69.32
C LYS A 575 34.54 -5.60 69.11
N SER A 576 34.53 -5.12 67.87
CA SER A 576 34.09 -3.75 67.51
C SER A 576 33.01 -3.82 66.43
N SER A 577 31.80 -4.27 66.82
CA SER A 577 30.66 -4.49 65.92
C SER A 577 30.25 -3.24 65.14
N GLU A 578 30.19 -2.08 65.78
CA GLU A 578 29.71 -0.82 65.19
C GLU A 578 30.68 -0.28 64.13
N LYS A 579 31.99 -0.30 64.42
CA LYS A 579 33.03 0.08 63.46
C LYS A 579 33.05 -0.84 62.22
N PHE A 580 32.77 -2.13 62.42
CA PHE A 580 32.67 -3.07 61.31
C PHE A 580 31.46 -2.81 60.42
N LEU A 581 30.27 -2.59 61.01
CA LEU A 581 29.05 -2.31 60.27
C LEU A 581 29.12 -0.97 59.53
N SER A 582 29.64 0.08 60.18
CA SER A 582 29.81 1.40 59.55
C SER A 582 30.70 1.35 58.32
N VAL A 583 31.86 0.67 58.36
CA VAL A 583 32.75 0.55 57.19
C VAL A 583 32.06 -0.14 56.01
N ASN A 584 31.32 -1.22 56.27
CA ASN A 584 30.65 -1.99 55.22
C ASN A 584 29.44 -1.24 54.63
N TYR A 585 28.58 -0.65 55.47
CA TYR A 585 27.44 0.14 55.00
C TYR A 585 27.86 1.45 54.35
N MET A 586 28.98 2.06 54.78
CA MET A 586 29.56 3.23 54.11
C MET A 586 30.01 2.91 52.69
N HIS A 587 30.59 1.72 52.46
CA HIS A 587 30.95 1.29 51.11
C HIS A 587 29.71 1.17 50.21
N LEU A 588 28.62 0.56 50.71
CA LEU A 588 27.37 0.45 49.97
C LEU A 588 26.75 1.82 49.68
N TYR A 589 26.71 2.71 50.68
CA TYR A 589 26.22 4.07 50.51
C TYR A 589 27.02 4.82 49.43
N ASN A 590 28.34 4.84 49.52
CA ASN A 590 29.21 5.54 48.56
C ASN A 590 29.05 4.98 47.13
N MET A 591 28.93 3.66 46.98
CA MET A 591 28.76 3.02 45.67
C MET A 591 27.41 3.37 45.01
N LEU A 592 26.35 3.44 45.82
CA LEU A 592 25.02 3.84 45.36
C LEU A 592 24.93 5.35 45.09
N GLU A 593 25.58 6.18 45.89
CA GLU A 593 25.65 7.63 45.69
C GLU A 593 26.40 7.97 44.40
N GLN A 594 27.53 7.31 44.13
CA GLN A 594 28.25 7.43 42.85
C GLN A 594 27.38 7.02 41.66
N GLN A 595 26.58 5.96 41.80
CA GLN A 595 25.63 5.55 40.77
C GLN A 595 24.56 6.62 40.55
N ASN A 596 24.01 7.20 41.63
CA ASN A 596 23.00 8.24 41.55
C ASN A 596 23.53 9.49 40.84
N LEU A 597 24.74 9.93 41.19
CA LEU A 597 25.45 11.02 40.50
C LEU A 597 25.64 10.75 39.01
N SER A 598 26.11 9.55 38.65
CA SER A 598 26.30 9.17 37.24
C SER A 598 24.98 9.11 36.45
N LEU A 599 23.86 8.76 37.09
CA LEU A 599 22.54 8.80 36.47
C LEU A 599 22.03 10.23 36.28
N LEU A 600 22.26 11.11 37.26
CA LEU A 600 21.92 12.53 37.17
C LEU A 600 22.69 13.23 36.04
N GLU A 601 23.99 12.95 35.90
CA GLU A 601 24.83 13.46 34.80
C GLU A 601 24.35 12.97 33.42
N ALA A 602 23.87 11.72 33.32
CA ALA A 602 23.30 11.20 32.08
C ALA A 602 21.95 11.85 31.73
N ASN A 603 21.13 12.15 32.74
CA ASN A 603 19.81 12.77 32.58
C ASN A 603 19.88 14.26 32.19
N GLU A 604 20.96 14.98 32.48
CA GLU A 604 21.15 16.35 31.97
C GLU A 604 21.36 16.40 30.44
N VAL A 605 21.75 15.28 29.82
CA VAL A 605 22.00 15.16 28.38
C VAL A 605 20.78 14.61 27.63
N SER A 606 19.97 13.76 28.27
CA SER A 606 18.74 13.20 27.70
C SER A 606 17.52 13.65 28.53
N THR A 607 16.62 14.45 27.96
CA THR A 607 15.39 14.99 28.56
C THR A 607 14.37 13.89 28.98
N ILE A 608 14.75 13.00 29.89
CA ILE A 608 13.93 11.90 30.42
C ILE A 608 14.07 11.92 31.94
N SER A 609 13.01 12.31 32.64
CA SER A 609 12.96 12.31 34.11
C SER A 609 12.81 10.88 34.63
N THR A 610 13.92 10.23 34.98
CA THR A 610 13.93 8.92 35.65
C THR A 610 13.99 9.10 37.17
N ASP A 611 12.89 9.53 37.78
CA ASP A 611 12.80 9.67 39.25
C ASP A 611 12.48 8.29 39.86
N ASN A 612 13.52 7.47 40.06
CA ASN A 612 13.38 6.09 40.54
C ASN A 612 13.26 6.05 42.07
N ALA A 613 12.03 5.93 42.57
CA ALA A 613 11.71 5.87 44.00
C ALA A 613 12.51 4.80 44.76
N ILE A 614 12.71 3.63 44.15
CA ILE A 614 13.42 2.49 44.76
C ILE A 614 14.89 2.84 45.01
N LEU A 615 15.53 3.51 44.06
CA LEU A 615 16.92 3.94 44.18
C LEU A 615 17.06 4.98 45.30
N ARG A 616 16.13 5.94 45.37
CA ARG A 616 16.10 6.94 46.44
C ARG A 616 15.90 6.32 47.82
N ASP A 617 14.98 5.38 47.94
CA ASP A 617 14.66 4.68 49.20
C ASP A 617 15.84 3.83 49.68
N THR A 618 16.50 3.12 48.76
CA THR A 618 17.68 2.30 49.09
C THR A 618 18.88 3.16 49.49
N VAL A 619 19.12 4.29 48.82
CA VAL A 619 20.17 5.26 49.21
C VAL A 619 19.86 5.85 50.59
N PHE A 620 18.62 6.28 50.83
CA PHE A 620 18.20 6.85 52.11
C PHE A 620 18.33 5.85 53.27
N HIS A 621 17.96 4.60 53.03
CA HIS A 621 18.10 3.52 54.01
C HIS A 621 19.56 3.32 54.46
N TYR A 622 20.50 3.17 53.52
CA TYR A 622 21.91 3.00 53.87
C TYR A 622 22.53 4.26 54.49
N LYS A 623 22.10 5.46 54.07
CA LYS A 623 22.50 6.72 54.72
C LYS A 623 22.12 6.72 56.21
N THR A 624 20.88 6.32 56.51
CA THR A 624 20.36 6.25 57.87
C THR A 624 21.15 5.25 58.72
N LEU A 625 21.48 4.08 58.15
CA LEU A 625 22.32 3.08 58.84
C LEU A 625 23.73 3.62 59.13
N VAL A 626 24.36 4.29 58.16
CA VAL A 626 25.69 4.89 58.32
C VAL A 626 25.68 5.96 59.42
N GLU A 627 24.68 6.85 59.43
CA GLU A 627 24.54 7.87 60.47
C GLU A 627 24.29 7.27 61.86
N ALA A 628 23.60 6.14 61.95
CA ALA A 628 23.35 5.45 63.21
C ALA A 628 24.64 4.83 63.78
N PHE A 629 25.45 4.14 62.96
CA PHE A 629 26.67 3.46 63.41
C PHE A 629 27.91 4.35 63.50
N ASN A 630 27.87 5.58 62.97
CA ASN A 630 28.95 6.58 63.14
C ASN A 630 28.77 7.45 64.39
N LYS A 631 27.60 7.43 65.04
CA LYS A 631 27.31 8.20 66.26
C LYS A 631 27.69 7.46 67.56
N THR A 632 27.99 6.18 67.46
CA THR A 632 28.47 5.28 68.53
C THR A 632 29.98 5.10 68.42
#